data_AF-A0A9D3YM35-F1
#
_entry.id   AF-A0A9D3YM35-F1
#
_cell.length_a   1.000
_cell.length_b   1.000
_cell.length_c   1.000
_cell.angle_alpha   90.00
_cell.angle_beta   90.00
_cell.angle_gamma   90.00
#
_symmetry.space_group_name_H-M   'P 1'
#
loop_
_entity.id
_entity.type
_entity.pdbx_description
1 polymer ?
#
loop_
_entity_poly.entity_id
_entity_poly.type
_entity_poly.pdbx_seq_one_letter_code
_entity_poly.pdbx_strand_id
1 'polypeptide(L)'
;MLLLLILILLILQPLLPLPPVPLPLPLLPVPLPLPLLLLLLLLLLLLLLLLLLLLLLLLLLLLLLLLLLLLLLLLLLLLLLLQLLLLLLLLLLLLLLLLLLLLLLLLLLLLLLLLLLLLQLLLLPILLQLLLLLLILLLLLLLLLLLLLLLLLLLLLLLLLLVLLL
;
A
#
# COMPACT_ATOMS: atom_id res chain seq x y z
N MET A 1 -26.66 -127.58 26.78
CA MET A 1 -27.58 -127.32 25.65
C MET A 1 -27.93 -125.85 25.50
N LEU A 2 -28.41 -125.16 26.54
CA LEU A 2 -28.82 -123.74 26.45
C LEU A 2 -27.66 -122.79 26.06
N LEU A 3 -26.46 -123.05 26.57
CA LEU A 3 -25.24 -122.30 26.22
C LEU A 3 -24.87 -122.43 24.73
N LEU A 4 -25.10 -123.61 24.14
CA LEU A 4 -24.85 -123.85 22.72
C LEU A 4 -25.83 -123.05 21.84
N LEU A 5 -27.10 -122.96 22.26
CA LEU A 5 -28.13 -122.21 21.54
C LEU A 5 -27.85 -120.69 21.55
N ILE A 6 -27.40 -120.16 22.69
CA ILE A 6 -26.99 -118.75 22.80
C ILE A 6 -25.79 -118.48 21.88
N LEU A 7 -24.81 -119.38 21.87
CA LEU A 7 -23.64 -119.23 21.00
C LEU A 7 -24.03 -119.23 19.52
N ILE A 8 -24.94 -120.12 19.10
CA ILE A 8 -25.44 -120.17 17.72
C ILE A 8 -26.20 -118.88 17.35
N LEU A 9 -27.05 -118.36 18.23
CA LEU A 9 -27.76 -117.09 18.01
C LEU A 9 -26.80 -115.91 17.86
N LEU A 10 -25.72 -115.89 18.64
CA LEU A 10 -24.73 -114.81 18.62
C LEU A 10 -23.87 -114.87 17.33
N ILE A 11 -23.57 -116.08 16.84
CA ILE A 11 -22.87 -116.29 15.56
C ILE A 11 -23.76 -115.91 14.36
N LEU A 12 -25.08 -116.12 14.45
CA LEU A 12 -26.01 -115.83 13.36
C LEU A 12 -26.52 -114.38 13.32
N GLN A 13 -26.31 -113.59 14.38
CA GLN A 13 -26.75 -112.19 14.44
C GLN A 13 -26.32 -111.30 13.26
N PRO A 14 -25.08 -111.35 12.73
CA PRO A 14 -24.65 -110.48 11.63
C PRO A 14 -25.24 -110.84 10.26
N LEU A 15 -25.95 -111.98 10.13
CA LEU A 15 -26.64 -112.36 8.90
C LEU A 15 -28.03 -111.72 8.79
N LEU A 16 -28.50 -110.98 9.81
CA LEU A 16 -29.72 -110.19 9.72
C LEU A 16 -29.45 -108.88 8.98
N PRO A 17 -30.21 -108.54 7.93
CA PRO A 17 -30.04 -107.28 7.21
C PRO A 17 -30.30 -106.08 8.14
N LEU A 18 -29.32 -105.19 8.26
CA LEU A 18 -29.44 -103.91 8.96
C LEU A 18 -30.39 -102.97 8.19
N PRO A 19 -31.27 -102.21 8.86
CA PRO A 19 -32.11 -101.22 8.21
C PRO A 19 -31.27 -100.03 7.68
N PRO A 20 -31.71 -99.35 6.60
CA PRO A 20 -30.97 -98.25 5.99
C PRO A 20 -30.91 -97.01 6.89
N VAL A 21 -29.73 -96.40 7.01
CA VAL A 21 -29.46 -95.18 7.80
C VAL A 21 -29.64 -93.92 6.93
N PRO A 22 -30.38 -92.89 7.38
CA PRO A 22 -30.53 -91.62 6.65
C PRO A 22 -29.32 -90.68 6.82
N LEU A 23 -28.96 -89.94 5.75
CA LEU A 23 -27.91 -88.90 5.72
C LEU A 23 -28.35 -87.61 6.46
N PRO A 24 -27.44 -86.86 7.12
CA PRO A 24 -27.78 -85.62 7.83
C PRO A 24 -28.02 -84.43 6.89
N LEU A 25 -29.08 -83.66 7.20
CA LEU A 25 -29.59 -82.47 6.50
C LEU A 25 -28.69 -81.22 6.68
N PRO A 26 -28.78 -80.20 5.78
CA PRO A 26 -27.99 -78.98 5.87
C PRO A 26 -28.36 -78.13 7.10
N LEU A 27 -27.36 -77.57 7.78
CA LEU A 27 -27.55 -76.65 8.90
C LEU A 27 -28.31 -75.39 8.42
N LEU A 28 -29.56 -75.25 8.84
CA LEU A 28 -30.34 -74.03 8.61
C LEU A 28 -29.82 -72.90 9.50
N PRO A 29 -29.78 -71.63 9.02
CA PRO A 29 -29.35 -70.50 9.84
C PRO A 29 -30.30 -70.34 11.03
N VAL A 30 -29.74 -70.43 12.24
CA VAL A 30 -30.49 -70.22 13.49
C VAL A 30 -30.98 -68.77 13.52
N PRO A 31 -32.29 -68.51 13.67
CA PRO A 31 -32.81 -67.15 13.74
C PRO A 31 -32.29 -66.44 15.01
N LEU A 32 -31.75 -65.23 14.85
CA LEU A 32 -31.34 -64.41 15.99
C LEU A 32 -32.56 -64.08 16.87
N PRO A 33 -32.47 -64.20 18.20
CA PRO A 33 -33.57 -63.87 19.09
C PRO A 33 -33.91 -62.37 18.98
N LEU A 34 -35.21 -62.04 18.92
CA LEU A 34 -35.72 -60.67 18.74
C LEU A 34 -35.09 -59.60 19.67
N PRO A 35 -34.82 -59.86 20.97
CA PRO A 35 -34.17 -58.88 21.84
C PRO A 35 -32.77 -58.46 21.35
N LEU A 36 -32.00 -59.38 20.77
CA LEU A 36 -30.68 -59.07 20.22
C LEU A 36 -30.80 -58.21 18.95
N LEU A 37 -31.81 -58.46 18.10
CA LEU A 37 -32.08 -57.62 16.93
C LEU A 37 -32.45 -56.18 17.34
N LEU A 38 -33.27 -56.01 18.38
CA LEU A 38 -33.62 -54.68 18.91
C LEU A 38 -32.42 -53.94 19.52
N LEU A 39 -31.58 -54.65 20.27
CA LEU A 39 -30.36 -54.06 20.84
C LEU A 39 -29.39 -53.63 19.73
N LEU A 40 -29.23 -54.45 18.69
CA LEU A 40 -28.40 -54.11 17.53
C LEU A 40 -28.96 -52.89 16.78
N LEU A 41 -30.28 -52.80 16.60
CA LEU A 41 -30.93 -51.63 16.00
C LEU A 41 -30.70 -50.36 16.84
N LEU A 42 -30.84 -50.45 18.16
CA LEU A 42 -30.60 -49.32 19.06
C LEU A 42 -29.13 -48.87 19.03
N LEU A 43 -28.19 -49.81 19.00
CA LEU A 43 -26.76 -49.52 18.88
C LEU A 43 -26.43 -48.86 17.53
N LEU A 44 -27.04 -49.34 16.44
CA LEU A 44 -26.90 -48.72 15.12
C LEU A 44 -27.45 -47.28 15.09
N LEU A 45 -28.62 -47.05 15.71
CA LEU A 45 -29.23 -45.73 15.81
C LEU A 45 -28.33 -44.77 16.64
N LEU A 46 -27.78 -45.25 17.75
CA LEU A 46 -26.85 -44.48 18.58
C LEU A 46 -25.58 -44.10 17.79
N LEU A 47 -25.03 -45.05 17.02
CA LEU A 47 -23.86 -44.81 16.16
C LEU A 47 -24.18 -43.75 15.09
N LEU A 48 -25.36 -43.84 14.45
CA LEU A 48 -25.82 -42.85 13.47
C LEU A 48 -25.94 -41.46 14.10
N LEU A 49 -26.54 -41.36 15.30
CA LEU A 49 -26.66 -40.10 16.03
C LEU A 49 -25.29 -39.50 16.37
N LEU A 50 -24.35 -40.32 16.83
CA LEU A 50 -22.98 -39.89 17.11
C LEU A 50 -22.28 -39.37 15.85
N LEU A 51 -22.43 -40.06 14.72
CA LEU A 51 -21.86 -39.64 13.44
C LEU A 51 -22.46 -38.31 12.96
N LEU A 52 -23.77 -38.13 13.11
CA LEU A 52 -24.44 -36.87 12.79
C LEU A 52 -23.96 -35.72 13.69
N LEU A 53 -23.78 -35.97 14.99
CA LEU A 53 -23.21 -35.00 15.93
C LEU A 53 -21.79 -34.60 15.53
N LEU A 54 -20.95 -35.58 15.15
CA LEU A 54 -19.58 -35.33 14.70
C LEU A 54 -19.56 -34.48 13.42
N LEU A 55 -20.45 -34.78 12.46
CA LEU A 55 -20.58 -34.00 11.23
C LEU A 55 -21.04 -32.57 11.50
N LEU A 56 -22.00 -32.38 12.40
CA LEU A 56 -22.44 -31.06 12.86
C LEU A 56 -21.29 -30.27 13.49
N LEU A 57 -20.51 -30.91 14.37
CA LEU A 57 -19.34 -30.30 15.00
C LEU A 57 -18.30 -29.87 13.97
N LEU A 58 -18.01 -30.73 12.98
CA LEU A 58 -17.09 -30.42 11.89
C LEU A 58 -17.58 -29.25 11.03
N LEU A 59 -18.88 -29.20 10.74
CA LEU A 59 -19.49 -28.08 10.01
C LEU A 59 -19.39 -26.77 10.80
N LEU A 60 -19.63 -26.81 12.11
CA LEU A 60 -19.49 -25.65 12.99
C LEU A 60 -18.04 -25.15 13.05
N LEU A 61 -17.07 -26.07 13.12
CA LEU A 61 -15.65 -25.73 13.09
C LEU A 61 -15.25 -25.10 11.74
N LEU A 62 -15.74 -25.65 10.63
CA LEU A 62 -15.51 -25.08 9.30
C LEU A 62 -16.09 -23.66 9.18
N LEU A 63 -17.30 -23.43 9.68
CA LEU A 63 -17.94 -22.11 9.70
C LEU A 63 -17.12 -21.11 10.52
N LEU A 64 -16.63 -21.52 11.70
CA LEU A 64 -15.81 -20.69 12.56
C LEU A 64 -14.48 -20.32 11.88
N LEU A 65 -13.85 -21.29 11.19
CA LEU A 65 -12.63 -21.03 10.42
C LEU A 65 -12.87 -20.05 9.27
N LEU A 66 -13.99 -20.19 8.55
CA LEU A 66 -14.36 -19.26 7.49
C LEU A 66 -14.61 -17.84 8.02
N LEU A 67 -15.28 -17.72 9.17
CA LEU A 67 -15.50 -16.44 9.83
C LEU A 67 -14.18 -15.79 10.28
N LEU A 68 -13.25 -16.58 10.83
CA LEU A 68 -11.91 -16.11 11.18
C LEU A 68 -11.15 -15.60 9.94
N LEU A 69 -11.23 -16.33 8.83
CA LEU A 69 -10.59 -15.93 7.57
C LEU A 69 -11.19 -14.64 7.02
N LEU A 70 -12.52 -14.48 7.08
CA LEU A 70 -13.20 -13.26 6.70
C LEU A 70 -12.75 -12.07 7.58
N LEU A 71 -12.66 -12.28 8.90
CA LEU A 71 -12.18 -11.27 9.84
C LEU A 71 -10.74 -10.84 9.51
N LEU A 72 -9.86 -11.80 9.22
CA LEU A 72 -8.48 -11.51 8.84
C LEU A 72 -8.41 -10.72 7.54
N LEU A 73 -9.23 -11.07 6.54
CA LEU A 73 -9.32 -10.33 5.29
C LEU A 73 -9.83 -8.90 5.49
N LEU A 74 -10.84 -8.71 6.35
CA LEU A 74 -11.33 -7.39 6.72
C LEU A 74 -10.24 -6.55 7.39
N LEU A 75 -9.49 -7.14 8.32
CA LEU A 75 -8.39 -6.48 9.02
C LEU A 75 -7.27 -6.07 8.05
N LEU A 76 -6.94 -6.94 7.09
CA LEU A 76 -5.98 -6.64 6.03
C LEU A 76 -6.46 -5.47 5.16
N LEU A 77 -7.74 -5.45 4.77
CA LEU A 77 -8.32 -4.35 4.01
C LEU A 77 -8.30 -3.03 4.80
N LEU A 78 -8.61 -3.06 6.08
CA LEU A 78 -8.52 -1.90 6.97
C LEU A 78 -7.09 -1.36 7.03
N LEU A 79 -6.10 -2.25 7.17
CA LEU A 79 -4.69 -1.87 7.21
C LEU A 79 -4.24 -1.23 5.89
N LEU A 80 -4.66 -1.79 4.75
CA LEU A 80 -4.39 -1.21 3.43
C LEU A 80 -5.03 0.19 3.29
N LEU A 81 -6.27 0.37 3.74
CA LEU A 81 -6.94 1.66 3.72
C LEU A 81 -6.21 2.68 4.61
N LEU A 82 -5.77 2.28 5.80
CA LEU A 82 -4.97 3.12 6.69
C LEU A 82 -3.64 3.52 6.04
N GLN A 83 -2.97 2.58 5.38
CA GLN A 83 -1.72 2.85 4.66
C GLN A 83 -1.93 3.84 3.51
N LEU A 84 -3.01 3.69 2.75
CA LEU A 84 -3.38 4.62 1.69
C LEU A 84 -3.67 6.02 2.24
N LEU A 85 -4.42 6.11 3.35
CA LEU A 85 -4.71 7.37 4.03
C LEU A 85 -3.43 8.06 4.51
N LEU A 86 -2.50 7.31 5.10
CA LEU A 86 -1.20 7.83 5.53
C LEU A 86 -0.38 8.34 4.34
N LEU A 87 -0.36 7.60 3.24
CA LEU A 87 0.31 8.04 2.01
C LEU A 87 -0.31 9.34 1.47
N LEU A 88 -1.64 9.43 1.45
CA LEU A 88 -2.35 10.64 1.03
C LEU A 88 -2.01 11.82 1.93
N LEU A 89 -1.98 11.61 3.26
CA LEU A 89 -1.59 12.64 4.22
C LEU A 89 -0.15 13.12 3.98
N LEU A 90 0.78 12.19 3.76
CA LEU A 90 2.16 12.50 3.45
C LEU A 90 2.30 13.28 2.15
N LEU A 91 1.56 12.90 1.10
CA LEU A 91 1.51 13.63 -0.16
C LEU A 91 0.97 15.06 0.03
N LEU A 92 -0.09 15.22 0.81
CA LEU A 92 -0.67 16.52 1.13
C LEU A 92 0.33 17.40 1.90
N LEU A 93 1.02 16.83 2.89
CA LEU A 93 2.05 17.53 3.65
C LEU A 93 3.21 17.99 2.74
N LEU A 94 3.66 17.11 1.83
CA LEU A 94 4.69 17.44 0.86
C LEU A 94 4.26 18.59 -0.05
N LEU A 95 3.02 18.55 -0.55
CA LEU A 95 2.46 19.62 -1.37
C LEU A 95 2.40 20.95 -0.61
N LEU A 96 1.97 20.92 0.65
CA LEU A 96 1.93 22.10 1.52
C LEU A 96 3.34 22.67 1.73
N LEU A 97 4.33 21.82 2.01
CA LEU A 97 5.72 22.22 2.16
C LEU A 97 6.26 22.87 0.89
N LEU A 98 5.99 22.28 -0.27
CA LEU A 98 6.37 22.83 -1.57
C LEU A 98 5.74 24.21 -1.80
N LEU A 99 4.45 24.36 -1.50
CA LEU A 99 3.75 25.64 -1.61
C LEU A 99 4.37 26.71 -0.70
N LEU A 100 4.69 26.34 0.54
CA LEU A 100 5.34 27.23 1.49
C LEU A 100 6.75 27.63 1.04
N LEU A 101 7.52 26.69 0.48
CA LEU A 101 8.82 26.98 -0.11
C LEU A 101 8.69 27.94 -1.29
N LEU A 102 7.71 27.74 -2.17
CA LEU A 102 7.42 28.63 -3.29
C LEU A 102 7.05 30.04 -2.82
N LEU A 103 6.20 30.14 -1.79
CA LEU A 103 5.84 31.42 -1.18
C LEU A 103 7.06 32.13 -0.59
N LEU A 104 7.91 31.41 0.12
CA LEU A 104 9.16 31.95 0.68
C LEU A 104 10.08 32.47 -0.43
N LEU A 105 10.24 31.71 -1.51
CA LEU A 105 11.03 32.11 -2.67
C LEU A 105 10.47 33.38 -3.31
N LEU A 106 9.14 33.46 -3.47
CA LEU A 106 8.46 34.64 -4.00
C LEU A 106 8.68 35.86 -3.10
N LEU A 107 8.58 35.69 -1.78
CA LEU A 107 8.85 36.74 -0.80
C LEU A 107 10.30 37.21 -0.87
N LEU A 108 11.25 36.29 -0.97
CA LEU A 108 12.67 36.61 -1.13
C LEU A 108 12.92 37.40 -2.42
N LEU A 109 12.31 36.98 -3.53
CA LEU A 109 12.40 37.69 -4.80
C LEU A 109 11.84 39.10 -4.70
N LEU A 110 10.68 39.27 -4.05
CA LEU A 110 10.08 40.58 -3.80
C LEU A 110 11.02 41.47 -2.97
N LEU A 111 11.60 40.92 -1.90
CA LEU A 111 12.55 41.63 -1.04
C LEU A 111 13.79 42.06 -1.83
N LEU A 112 14.35 41.18 -2.66
CA LEU A 112 15.49 41.47 -3.52
C LEU A 112 15.16 42.61 -4.50
N LEU A 113 13.98 42.56 -5.12
CA LEU A 113 13.51 43.60 -6.04
C LEU A 113 13.35 44.94 -5.32
N LEU A 114 12.79 44.94 -4.12
CA LEU A 114 12.64 46.15 -3.30
C LEU A 114 14.00 46.73 -2.89
N LEU A 115 14.95 45.88 -2.50
CA LEU A 115 16.32 46.29 -2.19
C LEU A 115 17.01 46.93 -3.40
N LEU A 116 16.87 46.31 -4.57
CA LEU A 116 17.44 46.83 -5.81
C LEU A 116 16.84 48.21 -6.18
N LEU A 117 15.53 48.36 -6.01
CA LEU A 117 14.84 49.63 -6.21
C LEU A 117 15.32 50.71 -5.22
N LEU A 118 15.47 50.34 -3.94
CA LEU A 118 16.02 51.25 -2.92
C LEU A 118 17.45 51.70 -3.30
N LEU A 119 18.30 50.76 -3.71
CA LEU A 119 19.67 51.07 -4.14
C LEU A 119 19.67 52.02 -5.33
N GLN A 120 18.80 51.80 -6.32
CA GLN A 120 18.66 52.69 -7.47
C GLN A 120 18.25 54.10 -7.04
N LEU A 121 17.27 54.23 -6.15
CA LEU A 121 16.83 55.53 -5.63
C LEU A 121 17.95 56.26 -4.87
N LEU A 122 18.78 55.53 -4.14
CA LEU A 122 19.91 56.11 -3.39
C LEU A 122 21.06 56.55 -4.30
N LEU A 123 21.35 55.81 -5.36
CA LEU A 123 22.43 56.15 -6.31
C LEU A 123 22.03 57.26 -7.30
N LEU A 124 20.74 57.38 -7.63
CA LEU A 124 20.24 58.39 -8.56
C LEU A 124 20.68 59.84 -8.23
N PRO A 125 20.51 60.37 -7.01
CA PRO A 125 20.91 61.74 -6.70
C PRO A 125 22.42 61.95 -6.85
N ILE A 126 23.24 60.95 -6.53
CA ILE A 126 24.69 61.02 -6.70
C ILE A 126 25.03 61.11 -8.20
N LEU A 127 24.43 60.26 -9.02
CA LEU A 127 24.62 60.31 -10.47
C LEU A 127 24.18 61.66 -11.07
N LEU A 128 23.06 62.22 -10.61
CA LEU A 128 22.58 63.54 -11.06
C LEU A 128 23.52 64.67 -10.64
N GLN A 129 24.07 64.63 -9.43
CA GLN A 129 25.05 65.61 -8.96
C GLN A 129 26.34 65.57 -9.78
N LEU A 130 26.85 64.37 -10.05
CA LEU A 130 28.04 64.19 -10.89
C LEU A 130 27.79 64.71 -12.31
N LEU A 131 26.61 64.43 -12.88
CA LEU A 131 26.21 64.95 -14.19
C LEU A 131 26.14 66.48 -14.20
N LEU A 132 25.53 67.09 -13.18
CA LEU A 132 25.43 68.54 -13.05
C LEU A 132 26.80 69.20 -12.94
N LEU A 133 27.68 68.63 -12.11
CA LEU A 133 29.05 69.13 -11.95
C LEU A 133 29.82 69.07 -13.27
N LEU A 134 29.70 67.96 -14.00
CA LEU A 134 30.30 67.81 -15.33
C LEU A 134 29.78 68.88 -16.30
N LEU A 135 28.47 69.13 -16.29
CA LEU A 135 27.83 70.15 -17.14
C LEU A 135 28.36 71.56 -16.82
N ILE A 136 28.45 71.91 -15.53
CA ILE A 136 28.99 73.20 -15.08
C ILE A 136 30.43 73.37 -15.55
N LEU A 137 31.26 72.33 -15.35
CA LEU A 137 32.66 72.35 -15.79
C LEU A 137 32.79 72.58 -17.29
N LEU A 138 31.97 71.89 -18.10
CA LEU A 138 31.93 72.05 -19.55
C LEU A 138 31.55 73.47 -19.96
N LEU A 139 30.52 74.05 -19.31
CA LEU A 139 30.07 75.41 -19.61
C LEU A 139 31.14 76.45 -19.25
N LEU A 140 31.81 76.27 -18.12
CA LEU A 140 32.91 77.14 -17.71
C LEU A 140 34.08 77.06 -18.70
N LEU A 141 34.43 75.87 -19.15
CA LEU A 141 35.45 75.67 -20.18
C LEU A 141 35.07 76.39 -21.49
N LEU A 142 33.81 76.27 -21.91
CA LEU A 142 33.31 76.96 -23.10
C LEU A 142 33.37 78.48 -22.96
N LEU A 143 32.96 79.01 -21.81
CA LEU A 143 33.00 80.44 -21.53
C LEU A 143 34.45 80.96 -21.56
N LEU A 144 35.37 80.22 -20.95
CA LEU A 144 36.79 80.56 -20.97
C LEU A 144 37.32 80.61 -22.41
N LEU A 145 36.97 79.62 -23.23
CA LEU A 145 37.34 79.57 -24.64
C LEU A 145 36.80 80.78 -25.41
N LEU A 146 35.54 81.15 -25.18
CA LEU A 146 34.90 82.29 -25.82
C LEU A 146 35.60 83.61 -25.43
N LEU A 147 35.90 83.78 -24.14
CA LEU A 147 36.60 84.96 -23.65
C LEU A 147 38.01 85.06 -24.25
N LEU A 148 38.72 83.94 -24.36
CA LEU A 148 40.02 83.87 -25.04
C LEU A 148 39.89 84.30 -26.51
N LEU A 149 38.88 83.80 -27.22
CA LEU A 149 38.63 84.16 -28.63
C LEU A 149 38.33 85.65 -28.79
N LEU A 150 37.49 86.22 -27.91
CA LEU A 150 37.16 87.63 -27.91
C LEU A 150 38.40 88.49 -27.70
N LEU A 151 39.24 88.11 -26.72
CA LEU A 151 40.51 88.78 -26.44
C LEU A 151 41.42 88.75 -27.68
N LEU A 152 41.54 87.59 -28.32
CA LEU A 152 42.32 87.42 -29.56
C LEU A 152 41.80 88.35 -30.67
N LEU A 153 40.48 88.41 -30.86
CA LEU A 153 39.85 89.26 -31.87
C LEU A 153 40.12 90.75 -31.60
N LEU A 154 39.98 91.18 -30.35
CA LEU A 154 40.26 92.55 -29.94
C LEU A 154 41.72 92.92 -30.22
N LEU A 155 42.66 92.03 -29.87
CA LEU A 155 44.07 92.22 -30.13
C LEU A 155 44.36 92.33 -31.63
N LEU A 156 43.74 91.48 -32.45
CA LEU A 156 43.86 91.54 -33.91
C LEU A 156 43.31 92.86 -34.48
N LEU A 157 42.18 93.34 -33.96
CA LEU A 157 41.60 94.61 -34.39
C LEU A 157 42.50 95.80 -34.02
N LEU A 158 43.07 95.78 -32.81
CA LEU A 158 44.01 96.80 -32.37
C LEU A 158 45.28 96.81 -33.24
N LEU A 159 45.79 95.63 -33.59
CA LEU A 159 46.90 95.49 -34.54
C LEU A 159 46.54 96.08 -35.91
N LEU A 160 45.35 95.77 -36.45
CA LEU A 160 44.88 96.32 -37.72
C LEU A 160 44.82 97.85 -37.69
N LEU A 161 44.28 98.41 -36.61
CA LEU A 161 44.20 99.87 -36.43
C LEU A 161 45.59 100.50 -36.44
N LEU A 162 46.55 99.88 -35.75
CA LEU A 162 47.94 100.33 -35.72
C LEU A 162 48.54 100.34 -37.14
N VAL A 163 48.31 99.29 -37.93
CA VAL A 163 48.77 99.22 -39.33
C VAL A 163 48.15 100.31 -40.20
N LEU A 164 46.91 100.70 -39.93
CA LEU A 164 46.18 101.74 -40.69
C LEU A 164 46.67 103.17 -40.37
N LEU A 165 47.25 103.36 -39.20
CA LEU A 165 47.77 104.66 -38.74
C LEU A 165 49.23 104.92 -39.17
N LEU A 166 49.96 103.86 -39.55
CA LEU A 166 51.30 103.94 -40.13
C LEU A 166 51.21 104.17 -41.65
#